data_AF-A0A6L9KAD1-F1
#
_entry.id   AF-A0A6L9KAD1-F1
#
_cell.length_a   1.000
_cell.length_b   1.000
_cell.length_c   1.000
_cell.angle_alpha   90.00
_cell.angle_beta   90.00
_cell.angle_gamma   90.00
#
_symmetry.space_group_name_H-M   'P 1'
#
loop_
_entity.id
_entity.type
_entity.pdbx_description
1 polymer ?
#
loop_
_entity_poly.entity_id
_entity_poly.type
_entity_poly.pdbx_seq_one_letter_code
_entity_poly.pdbx_strand_id
1 'polypeptide(L)' 'EHNMPILQAQRYDEILLKRISQAEQMGMDGEFMKTVLVAIHEESVRHQQEIMKL' A
#
# COMPACT_ATOMS: atom_id res chain seq x y z
N GLU A 1 -3.03 -15.04 -18.74
CA GLU A 1 -3.53 -13.91 -17.93
C GLU A 1 -2.78 -13.87 -16.62
N HIS A 2 -2.48 -12.69 -16.10
CA HIS A 2 -1.41 -12.50 -15.12
C HIS A 2 -1.81 -13.01 -13.73
N ASN A 3 -1.25 -14.17 -13.36
CA ASN A 3 -1.34 -14.80 -12.03
C ASN A 3 -0.54 -13.99 -10.98
N MET A 4 -0.85 -12.70 -10.83
CA MET A 4 -0.17 -11.82 -9.89
C MET A 4 -0.56 -12.20 -8.46
N PRO A 5 0.42 -12.47 -7.58
CA PRO A 5 0.13 -12.78 -6.19
C PRO A 5 -0.48 -11.57 -5.48
N ILE A 6 -1.44 -11.85 -4.59
CA ILE A 6 -2.17 -10.88 -3.76
C ILE A 6 -1.20 -10.07 -2.90
N LEU A 7 -0.17 -10.71 -2.34
CA LEU A 7 0.89 -10.06 -1.59
C LEU A 7 2.18 -9.98 -2.41
N GLN A 8 2.68 -8.76 -2.57
CA GLN A 8 4.00 -8.45 -3.12
C GLN A 8 4.71 -7.49 -2.15
N ALA A 9 5.22 -8.01 -1.04
CA ALA A 9 5.80 -7.20 0.05
C ALA A 9 6.89 -6.23 -0.44
N GLN A 10 7.81 -6.71 -1.28
CA GLN A 10 8.89 -5.89 -1.82
C GLN A 10 8.37 -4.70 -2.65
N ARG A 11 7.38 -4.93 -3.53
CA ARG A 11 6.78 -3.87 -4.35
C ARG A 11 5.98 -2.89 -3.48
N TYR A 12 5.33 -3.38 -2.44
CA TYR A 12 4.62 -2.57 -1.49
C TYR A 12 5.58 -1.62 -0.75
N ASP A 13 6.70 -2.14 -0.24
CA ASP A 13 7.72 -1.36 0.45
C ASP A 13 8.31 -0.26 -0.45
N GLU A 14 8.61 -0.58 -1.71
CA GLU A 14 9.09 0.39 -2.70
C GLU A 14 8.08 1.52 -2.96
N ILE A 15 6.80 1.19 -3.13
CA ILE A 15 5.74 2.18 -3.33
C ILE A 15 5.56 3.03 -2.08
N LEU A 16 5.55 2.40 -0.90
CA LEU A 16 5.38 3.07 0.38
C LEU A 16 6.47 4.13 0.61
N LEU A 17 7.74 3.74 0.47
CA LEU A 17 8.88 4.63 0.63
C LEU A 17 8.84 5.80 -0.36
N LYS A 18 8.50 5.53 -1.63
CA LYS A 18 8.38 6.58 -2.65
C LYS A 18 7.29 7.59 -2.31
N ARG A 19 6.14 7.12 -1.83
CA ARG A 19 5.00 7.99 -1.47
C ARG A 19 5.26 8.81 -0.22
N ILE A 20 5.93 8.23 0.78
CA ILE A 20 6.38 8.95 1.98
C ILE A 20 7.35 10.06 1.60
N SER A 21 8.37 9.76 0.79
CA SER A 21 9.34 10.77 0.34
C SER A 21 8.67 11.91 -0.44
N GLN A 22 7.70 11.61 -1.30
CA GLN A 22 6.91 12.63 -2.00
C GLN A 22 6.07 13.48 -1.03
N ALA A 23 5.48 12.86 0.01
CA ALA A 23 4.71 13.56 1.01
C ALA A 23 5.55 14.57 1.80
N GLU A 24 6.74 14.15 2.23
CA GLU A 24 7.70 15.02 2.92
C GLU A 24 8.13 16.20 2.04
N GLN A 25 8.39 15.95 0.75
CA GLN A 25 8.70 17.01 -0.23
C GLN A 25 7.56 18.03 -0.41
N MET A 26 6.32 17.63 -0.13
CA MET A 26 5.14 18.49 -0.19
C MET A 26 4.81 19.15 1.16
N GLY A 27 5.65 18.96 2.19
CA GLY A 27 5.46 19.52 3.53
C GLY A 27 4.46 18.74 4.39
N MET A 28 4.11 17.51 4.01
CA MET A 28 3.32 16.60 4.85
C MET A 28 4.23 15.79 5.78
N ASP A 29 3.70 15.39 6.93
CA ASP A 29 4.38 14.48 7.84
C ASP A 29 4.49 13.06 7.24
N GLY A 30 5.70 12.50 7.26
CA GLY A 30 6.00 11.20 6.68
C GLY A 30 5.34 10.04 7.42
N GLU A 31 5.27 10.11 8.76
CA GLU A 31 4.65 9.05 9.57
C GLU A 31 3.13 9.08 9.45
N PHE A 32 2.54 10.28 9.35
CA PHE A 32 1.13 10.43 8.98
C PHE A 32 0.84 9.77 7.61
N MET A 33 1.63 10.08 6.58
CA MET A 33 1.44 9.49 5.25
C MET A 33 1.58 7.96 5.27
N LYS A 34 2.59 7.45 5.99
CA LYS A 34 2.81 6.01 6.16
C LYS A 34 1.60 5.33 6.81
N THR A 35 1.07 5.90 7.89
CA THR A 35 -0.11 5.37 8.60
C THR A 35 -1.30 5.26 7.67
N VAL A 36 -1.56 6.30 6.87
CA VAL A 36 -2.65 6.31 5.89
C VAL A 36 -2.46 5.23 4.82
N LEU A 37 -1.26 5.10 4.26
CA LEU A 37 -0.97 4.13 3.19
C LEU A 37 -1.01 2.68 3.68
N VAL A 38 -0.60 2.42 4.92
CA VAL A 38 -0.75 1.10 5.56
C VAL A 38 -2.22 0.73 5.72
N ALA A 39 -3.04 1.64 6.25
CA ALA A 39 -4.48 1.39 6.40
C ALA A 39 -5.17 1.11 5.05
N ILE A 40 -4.83 1.87 4.00
CA ILE A 40 -5.36 1.64 2.64
C ILE A 40 -4.93 0.27 2.11
N HIS A 41 -3.69 -0.15 2.38
CA HIS A 41 -3.18 -1.44 1.94
C HIS A 41 -3.90 -2.61 2.62
N GLU A 42 -4.05 -2.56 3.94
CA GLU A 42 -4.77 -3.57 4.71
C GLU A 42 -6.21 -3.72 4.21
N GLU A 43 -6.89 -2.61 3.98
CA GLU A 43 -8.25 -2.61 3.44
C GLU A 43 -8.32 -3.20 2.02
N SER A 44 -7.35 -2.86 1.17
CA SER A 44 -7.26 -3.41 -0.19
C SER A 44 -7.05 -4.93 -0.18
N VAL A 45 -6.20 -5.43 0.72
CA VAL A 45 -5.95 -6.87 0.89
C VAL A 45 -7.21 -7.57 1.42
N ARG A 46 -7.91 -6.97 2.39
CA ARG A 46 -9.16 -7.51 2.93
C ARG A 46 -10.22 -7.66 1.82
N HIS A 47 -10.39 -6.63 1.00
CA HIS A 47 -11.34 -6.66 -0.11
C HIS A 47 -10.94 -7.71 -1.17
N GLN A 48 -9.65 -7.78 -1.52
CA GLN A 48 -9.16 -8.82 -2.46
C GLN A 48 -9.40 -10.23 -1.93
N GLN A 49 -9.20 -10.48 -0.64
CA GLN A 49 -9.51 -11.75 0.00
C GLN A 49 -11.01 -12.07 -0.03
N GLU A 50 -11.89 -11.08 0.09
CA GLU A 50 -13.33 -11.27 -0.01
C GLU A 50 -13.75 -11.63 -1.45
N ILE A 51 -13.23 -10.92 -2.45
CA ILE A 51 -13.51 -11.21 -3.87
C ILE A 51 -13.01 -12.59 -4.28
N MET A 52 -11.83 -13.02 -3.81
CA MET A 52 -11.24 -14.32 -4.19
C MET A 52 -11.82 -15.51 -3.43
N LYS A 53 -12.67 -15.27 -2.42
CA LYS A 53 -13.44 -16.32 -1.73
C LYS A 53 -14.77 -16.65 -2.43
N LEU A 54 -15.15 -15.88 -3.46
CA LEU A 54 -16.27 -16.16 -4.36
C LEU A 54 -15.82 -17.03 -5.55
#